data_AF-A0A5C6BYI3-F1
#
_entry.id   AF-A0A5C6BYI3-F1
#
_cell.length_a   1.000
_cell.length_b   1.000
_cell.length_c   1.000
_cell.angle_alpha   90.00
_cell.angle_beta   90.00
_cell.angle_gamma   90.00
#
_symmetry.space_group_name_H-M   'P 1'
#
loop_
_entity.id
_entity.type
_entity.pdbx_description
1 polymer ?
#
loop_
_entity_poly.entity_id
_entity_poly.type
_entity_poly.pdbx_seq_one_letter_code
_entity_poly.pdbx_strand_id
1 'polypeptide(L)'
;MVGSDCIEHTYLYAFFSTDPFTMWQIHDSSCAQPDEFKNGLHGHWMVEGPCETQPKQQHQDWICAASGGGLGIEFGNREGSLQLTVSNVGGQDLPTAAEQYVCGDAWKVSFPQSTGQYSLRMSVRVVQATATRIVWEPTFSIQTSLLDTAPSLALSARGEPDERLAEFSAAVPEQVGVRARRTEDGGQLIVLLGPTDAPFTKNRCSRTRLDLRIFGEFLEKGVIRKARPWIVMDRSEAGVSASELADYSTQLCQTPLPLTA
;
A
#
# COMPACT_ATOMS: atom_id res chain seq x y z
N MET A 1 -13.84 35.39 17.08
CA MET A 1 -14.09 34.76 15.77
C MET A 1 -12.80 34.09 15.36
N VAL A 2 -12.70 32.78 15.58
CA VAL A 2 -11.58 31.97 15.13
C VAL A 2 -11.86 31.67 13.66
N GLY A 3 -10.97 32.06 12.76
CA GLY A 3 -11.09 31.73 11.34
C GLY A 3 -11.10 30.22 11.19
N SER A 4 -12.16 29.69 10.57
CA SER A 4 -12.19 28.31 10.11
C SER A 4 -11.25 28.24 8.91
N ASP A 5 -10.04 27.71 9.11
CA ASP A 5 -9.12 27.43 8.01
C ASP A 5 -9.81 26.44 7.06
N CYS A 6 -10.04 26.85 5.81
CA CYS A 6 -10.49 25.96 4.75
C CYS A 6 -9.36 24.98 4.46
N ILE A 7 -9.52 23.72 4.85
CA ILE A 7 -8.60 22.65 4.46
C ILE A 7 -8.94 22.31 3.01
N GLU A 8 -8.04 22.64 2.08
CA GLU A 8 -8.14 22.18 0.70
C GLU A 8 -7.94 20.67 0.65
N HIS A 9 -8.90 19.95 0.07
CA HIS A 9 -8.82 18.51 -0.13
C HIS A 9 -8.26 18.23 -1.53
N THR A 10 -6.99 17.85 -1.61
CA THR A 10 -6.38 17.41 -2.86
C THR A 10 -6.57 15.90 -3.03
N TYR A 11 -7.35 15.52 -4.03
CA TYR A 11 -7.48 14.13 -4.46
C TYR A 11 -6.56 13.90 -5.65
N LEU A 12 -5.94 12.72 -5.72
CA LEU A 12 -5.13 12.29 -6.85
C LEU A 12 -5.88 11.15 -7.54
N TYR A 13 -6.49 11.44 -8.68
CA TYR A 13 -7.02 10.38 -9.53
C TYR A 13 -5.90 9.82 -10.42
N ALA A 14 -5.89 8.52 -10.61
CA ALA A 14 -5.01 7.82 -11.53
C ALA A 14 -5.89 6.88 -12.36
N PHE A 15 -5.97 7.18 -13.64
CA PHE A 15 -6.64 6.32 -14.61
C PHE A 15 -5.59 5.37 -15.16
N PHE A 16 -5.91 4.07 -15.20
CA PHE A 16 -5.14 3.08 -15.94
C PHE A 16 -5.98 2.63 -17.12
N SER A 17 -5.52 2.97 -18.32
CA SER A 17 -5.93 2.29 -19.54
C SER A 17 -5.13 0.99 -19.62
N THR A 18 -5.70 -0.04 -20.23
CA THR A 18 -4.97 -1.25 -20.59
C THR A 18 -3.87 -0.99 -21.63
N ASP A 19 -3.80 0.23 -22.16
CA ASP A 19 -2.73 0.71 -23.03
C ASP A 19 -1.45 1.05 -22.23
N PRO A 20 -0.27 0.48 -22.57
CA PRO A 20 1.01 0.73 -21.89
C PRO A 20 1.49 2.19 -21.86
N PHE A 21 0.76 3.13 -22.48
CA PHE A 21 1.06 4.56 -22.52
C PHE A 21 0.12 5.40 -21.65
N THR A 22 -0.37 4.87 -20.52
CA THR A 22 -1.32 5.63 -19.70
C THR A 22 -0.67 6.79 -18.95
N MET A 23 -1.20 7.98 -19.19
CA MET A 23 -0.84 9.25 -18.57
C MET A 23 -1.56 9.40 -17.23
N TRP A 24 -0.83 9.73 -16.16
CA TRP A 24 -1.39 10.11 -14.87
C TRP A 24 -2.18 11.40 -15.02
N GLN A 25 -3.46 11.42 -14.65
CA GLN A 25 -4.24 12.65 -14.59
C GLN A 25 -4.57 13.00 -13.16
N ILE A 26 -3.79 13.92 -12.59
CA ILE A 26 -4.09 14.53 -11.29
C ILE A 26 -5.35 15.38 -11.45
N HIS A 27 -6.49 14.90 -10.96
CA HIS A 27 -7.70 15.72 -10.85
C HIS A 27 -7.82 16.24 -9.43
N ASP A 28 -7.58 17.54 -9.26
CA ASP A 28 -7.91 18.23 -8.02
C ASP A 28 -9.43 18.35 -7.89
N SER A 29 -10.06 17.43 -7.15
CA SER A 29 -11.50 17.49 -6.92
C SER A 29 -11.85 18.43 -5.78
N SER A 30 -11.61 19.72 -5.99
CA SER A 30 -12.19 20.81 -5.20
C SER A 30 -13.73 20.92 -5.35
N CYS A 31 -14.35 20.04 -6.15
CA CYS A 31 -15.80 20.01 -6.42
C CYS A 31 -16.53 18.74 -5.92
N ALA A 32 -15.85 17.80 -5.24
CA ALA A 32 -16.52 16.65 -4.63
C ALA A 32 -17.39 17.11 -3.45
N GLN A 33 -18.62 16.59 -3.33
CA GLN A 33 -19.50 16.97 -2.23
C GLN A 33 -18.84 16.62 -0.88
N PRO A 34 -18.80 17.57 0.08
CA PRO A 34 -17.96 17.47 1.28
C PRO A 34 -18.40 16.43 2.33
N ASP A 35 -19.48 15.68 2.10
CA ASP A 35 -20.11 14.91 3.17
C ASP A 35 -19.57 13.50 3.40
N GLU A 36 -18.72 12.92 2.53
CA GLU A 36 -18.22 11.54 2.70
C GLU A 36 -16.71 11.40 2.99
N PHE A 37 -15.89 12.44 2.78
CA PHE A 37 -14.44 12.33 2.91
C PHE A 37 -13.90 13.29 3.97
N LYS A 38 -13.70 12.77 5.19
CA LYS A 38 -13.03 13.49 6.26
C LYS A 38 -11.54 13.67 5.91
N ASN A 39 -11.06 14.91 5.93
CA ASN A 39 -9.66 15.38 5.88
C ASN A 39 -8.59 14.29 5.68
N GLY A 40 -8.33 13.89 4.43
CA GLY A 40 -7.31 12.92 4.07
C GLY A 40 -6.73 13.15 2.67
N LEU A 41 -5.47 12.75 2.46
CA LEU A 41 -4.86 12.70 1.13
C LEU A 41 -5.14 11.33 0.52
N HIS A 42 -5.79 11.33 -0.65
CA HIS A 42 -6.23 10.09 -1.30
C HIS A 42 -5.65 9.98 -2.71
N GLY A 43 -5.04 8.83 -3.00
CA GLY A 43 -4.87 8.31 -4.34
C GLY A 43 -6.08 7.44 -4.70
N HIS A 44 -6.61 7.62 -5.90
CA HIS A 44 -7.67 6.80 -6.48
C HIS A 44 -7.17 6.15 -7.74
N TRP A 45 -7.41 4.84 -7.88
CA TRP A 45 -7.03 4.07 -9.06
C TRP A 45 -8.28 3.51 -9.72
N MET A 46 -8.57 3.98 -10.92
CA MET A 46 -9.63 3.45 -11.78
C MET A 46 -9.02 2.59 -12.87
N VAL A 47 -9.56 1.37 -13.02
CA VAL A 47 -9.21 0.47 -14.10
C VAL A 47 -10.33 0.47 -15.11
N GLU A 48 -10.05 0.97 -16.31
CA GLU A 48 -10.98 0.90 -17.42
C GLU A 48 -10.91 -0.51 -18.03
N GLY A 49 -11.93 -1.33 -17.75
CA GLY A 49 -12.13 -2.59 -18.46
C GLY A 49 -12.73 -2.36 -19.85
N PRO A 50 -12.53 -3.28 -20.82
CA PRO A 50 -13.27 -3.23 -22.08
C PRO A 50 -14.77 -3.23 -21.78
N CYS A 51 -15.43 -2.15 -22.17
CA CYS A 51 -16.85 -1.90 -21.92
C CYS A 51 -17.69 -2.80 -22.84
N GLU A 52 -17.63 -4.11 -22.65
CA GLU A 52 -18.65 -5.01 -23.18
C GLU A 52 -19.92 -4.79 -22.37
N THR A 53 -21.04 -4.67 -23.08
CA THR A 53 -22.40 -4.30 -22.66
C THR A 53 -22.98 -5.16 -21.52
N GLN A 54 -22.37 -5.14 -20.35
CA GLN A 54 -22.90 -5.71 -19.13
C GLN A 54 -23.64 -4.63 -18.32
N PRO A 55 -24.75 -5.01 -17.64
CA PRO A 55 -25.53 -4.07 -16.85
C PRO A 55 -24.65 -3.44 -15.78
N LYS A 56 -24.64 -2.10 -15.71
CA LYS A 56 -23.99 -1.22 -14.70
C LYS A 56 -23.48 -1.96 -13.45
N GLN A 57 -22.41 -2.73 -13.56
CA GLN A 57 -21.64 -3.11 -12.40
C GLN A 57 -20.95 -1.82 -11.99
N GLN A 58 -21.34 -1.30 -10.82
CA GLN A 58 -20.66 -0.16 -10.23
C GLN A 58 -19.17 -0.46 -10.25
N HIS A 59 -18.40 0.36 -10.97
CA HIS A 59 -16.95 0.25 -10.96
C HIS A 59 -16.51 0.39 -9.50
N GLN A 60 -16.02 -0.71 -8.92
CA GLN A 60 -15.45 -0.66 -7.58
C GLN A 60 -14.00 -0.21 -7.73
N ASP A 61 -13.73 1.01 -7.25
CA ASP A 61 -12.43 1.65 -7.31
C ASP A 61 -11.46 1.05 -6.29
N TRP A 62 -10.18 1.00 -6.67
CA TRP A 62 -9.08 0.75 -5.76
C TRP A 62 -8.62 2.08 -5.16
N ILE A 63 -8.41 2.09 -3.85
CA ILE A 63 -8.00 3.27 -3.08
C ILE A 63 -6.67 3.03 -2.40
N CYS A 64 -5.86 4.08 -2.32
CA CYS A 64 -4.79 4.17 -1.34
C CYS A 64 -4.79 5.56 -0.72
N ALA A 65 -5.09 5.61 0.57
CA ALA A 65 -5.11 6.82 1.37
C ALA A 65 -3.77 6.96 2.09
N ALA A 66 -3.16 8.13 2.04
CA ALA A 66 -1.81 8.37 2.55
C ALA A 66 -1.77 9.58 3.49
N SER A 67 -2.78 9.76 4.33
CA SER A 67 -2.89 10.90 5.23
C SER A 67 -1.82 10.92 6.32
N GLY A 68 -1.37 9.75 6.79
CA GLY A 68 -0.58 9.64 8.01
C GLY A 68 -1.44 9.93 9.25
N GLY A 69 -0.84 10.47 10.31
CA GLY A 69 -1.54 10.73 11.57
C GLY A 69 -2.09 9.45 12.22
N GLY A 70 -3.18 9.59 12.98
CA GLY A 70 -3.91 8.46 13.58
C GLY A 70 -4.69 7.62 12.57
N LEU A 71 -4.89 8.11 11.34
CA LEU A 71 -5.51 7.35 10.24
C LEU A 71 -4.51 6.40 9.56
N GLY A 72 -3.22 6.76 9.58
CA GLY A 72 -2.17 5.95 8.97
C GLY A 72 -2.15 6.05 7.43
N ILE A 73 -1.74 4.96 6.79
CA ILE A 73 -1.78 4.78 5.33
C ILE A 73 -2.64 3.54 5.06
N GLU A 74 -3.48 3.58 4.04
CA GLU A 74 -4.39 2.50 3.70
C GLU A 74 -4.28 2.15 2.23
N PHE A 75 -4.45 0.87 1.93
CA PHE A 75 -4.56 0.30 0.59
C PHE A 75 -5.81 -0.58 0.58
N GLY A 76 -6.67 -0.48 -0.41
CA GLY A 76 -7.88 -1.29 -0.40
C GLY A 76 -8.86 -0.99 -1.53
N ASN A 77 -10.08 -1.49 -1.38
CA ASN A 77 -11.22 -1.06 -2.19
C ASN A 77 -12.06 -0.04 -1.43
N ARG A 78 -12.90 0.70 -2.17
CA ARG A 78 -13.79 1.72 -1.58
C ARG A 78 -14.78 1.17 -0.54
N GLU A 79 -15.20 -0.08 -0.71
CA GLU A 79 -16.12 -0.76 0.22
C GLU A 79 -15.46 -1.13 1.55
N GLY A 80 -14.13 -1.18 1.59
CA GLY A 80 -13.36 -1.57 2.77
C GLY A 80 -13.35 -3.08 3.05
N SER A 81 -13.96 -3.91 2.20
CA SER A 81 -13.95 -5.37 2.33
C SER A 81 -12.56 -5.98 2.12
N LEU A 82 -11.72 -5.32 1.30
CA LEU A 82 -10.30 -5.63 1.13
C LEU A 82 -9.49 -4.39 1.54
N GLN A 83 -8.83 -4.47 2.70
CA GLN A 83 -8.07 -3.36 3.24
C GLN A 83 -6.79 -3.84 3.92
N LEU A 84 -5.68 -3.16 3.62
CA LEU A 84 -4.42 -3.20 4.36
C LEU A 84 -4.10 -1.81 4.87
N THR A 85 -3.84 -1.74 6.17
CA THR A 85 -3.44 -0.51 6.86
C THR A 85 -1.96 -0.58 7.21
N VAL A 86 -1.30 0.57 7.17
CA VAL A 86 0.06 0.79 7.62
C VAL A 86 0.03 1.81 8.73
N SER A 87 0.48 1.40 9.91
CA SER A 87 0.51 2.25 11.11
C SER A 87 1.87 2.17 11.79
N ASN A 88 2.17 3.11 12.68
CA ASN A 88 3.34 2.99 13.54
C ASN A 88 3.15 1.83 14.53
N VAL A 89 4.25 1.24 14.99
CA VAL A 89 4.25 0.30 16.11
C VAL A 89 4.28 1.07 17.43
N GLY A 90 3.53 0.60 18.44
CA GLY A 90 3.49 1.25 19.76
C GLY A 90 2.35 2.25 19.96
N GLY A 91 1.41 2.33 19.01
CA GLY A 91 0.19 3.12 19.15
C GLY A 91 0.40 4.63 18.99
N GLN A 92 1.59 5.06 18.58
CA GLN A 92 1.83 6.43 18.15
C GLN A 92 1.26 6.64 16.75
N ASP A 93 0.82 7.86 16.48
CA ASP A 93 0.40 8.25 15.14
C ASP A 93 1.59 8.25 14.17
N LEU A 94 1.31 8.02 12.88
CA LEU A 94 2.30 8.33 11.84
C LEU A 94 2.43 9.86 11.73
N PRO A 95 3.57 10.38 11.24
CA PRO A 95 3.60 11.78 10.87
C PRO A 95 2.56 12.05 9.78
N THR A 96 1.91 13.22 9.81
CA THR A 96 0.93 13.60 8.78
C THR A 96 1.65 13.88 7.47
N ALA A 97 1.07 13.47 6.34
CA ALA A 97 1.58 13.82 5.03
C ALA A 97 1.56 15.33 4.81
N ALA A 98 2.65 15.88 4.25
CA ALA A 98 2.79 17.31 4.01
C ALA A 98 3.01 17.66 2.54
N GLU A 99 3.75 16.83 1.80
CA GLU A 99 4.00 17.04 0.38
C GLU A 99 3.67 15.78 -0.40
N GLN A 100 3.09 15.97 -1.58
CA GLN A 100 2.84 14.89 -2.53
C GLN A 100 3.02 15.37 -3.95
N TYR A 101 3.49 14.48 -4.82
CA TYR A 101 3.63 14.73 -6.24
C TYR A 101 3.73 13.41 -7.00
N VAL A 102 3.48 13.44 -8.30
CA VAL A 102 3.70 12.30 -9.20
C VAL A 102 5.05 12.49 -9.89
N CYS A 103 5.86 11.44 -9.95
CA CYS A 103 7.14 11.42 -10.64
C CYS A 103 7.25 10.13 -11.45
N GLY A 104 7.19 10.25 -12.78
CA GLY A 104 7.10 9.10 -13.67
C GLY A 104 5.81 8.31 -13.44
N ASP A 105 5.96 7.03 -13.08
CA ASP A 105 4.88 6.09 -12.78
C ASP A 105 4.64 5.89 -11.28
N ALA A 106 5.13 6.80 -10.45
CA ALA A 106 5.05 6.69 -9.01
C ALA A 106 4.43 7.93 -8.35
N TRP A 107 3.51 7.70 -7.42
CA TRP A 107 3.03 8.71 -6.48
C TRP A 107 3.99 8.80 -5.29
N LYS A 108 4.54 9.99 -5.04
CA LYS A 108 5.47 10.28 -3.94
C LYS A 108 4.72 11.03 -2.85
N VAL A 109 4.90 10.60 -1.61
CA VAL A 109 4.34 11.24 -0.42
C VAL A 109 5.42 11.41 0.64
N SER A 110 5.53 12.62 1.18
CA SER A 110 6.47 12.99 2.24
C SER A 110 5.71 13.19 3.55
N PHE A 111 6.16 12.48 4.59
CA PHE A 111 5.65 12.55 5.95
C PHE A 111 6.77 13.15 6.82
N PRO A 112 6.82 14.48 6.97
CA PRO A 112 7.90 15.15 7.68
C PRO A 112 7.86 14.82 9.16
N GLN A 113 9.00 15.01 9.81
CA GLN A 113 9.16 14.82 11.24
C GLN A 113 8.46 15.97 12.00
N SER A 114 7.17 15.83 12.33
CA SER A 114 6.38 16.90 12.99
C SER A 114 6.42 16.86 14.53
N THR A 115 6.41 15.66 15.13
CA THR A 115 6.31 15.48 16.60
C THR A 115 7.41 14.60 17.21
N GLY A 116 8.28 14.02 16.38
CA GLY A 116 9.02 12.81 16.77
C GLY A 116 10.34 12.61 16.06
N GLN A 117 10.76 11.35 15.92
CA GLN A 117 12.15 10.87 15.86
C GLN A 117 12.69 10.51 14.46
N TYR A 118 11.81 10.46 13.47
CA TYR A 118 12.12 10.04 12.11
C TYR A 118 11.23 10.76 11.10
N SER A 119 11.66 10.78 9.84
CA SER A 119 10.81 11.11 8.70
C SER A 119 10.45 9.83 7.94
N LEU A 120 9.26 9.82 7.33
CA LEU A 120 8.81 8.75 6.46
C LEU A 120 8.61 9.32 5.06
N ARG A 121 9.07 8.59 4.04
CA ARG A 121 8.73 8.86 2.64
C ARG A 121 8.10 7.60 2.07
N MET A 122 7.06 7.78 1.27
CA MET A 122 6.41 6.71 0.54
C MET A 122 6.48 6.99 -0.96
N SER A 123 6.71 5.95 -1.74
CA SER A 123 6.55 5.96 -3.18
C SER A 123 5.67 4.78 -3.56
N VAL A 124 4.51 5.02 -4.15
CA VAL A 124 3.60 3.95 -4.59
C VAL A 124 3.61 3.86 -6.10
N ARG A 125 3.92 2.68 -6.63
CA ARG A 125 3.76 2.30 -8.03
C ARG A 125 2.69 1.22 -8.14
N VAL A 126 1.93 1.24 -9.24
CA VAL A 126 1.06 0.11 -9.60
C VAL A 126 1.83 -0.78 -10.56
N VAL A 127 2.00 -2.04 -10.19
CA VAL A 127 2.68 -3.05 -11.02
C VAL A 127 1.72 -3.61 -12.06
N GLN A 128 0.51 -3.94 -11.61
CA GLN A 128 -0.56 -4.47 -12.45
C GLN A 128 -1.90 -4.04 -11.88
N ALA A 129 -2.85 -3.75 -12.76
CA ALA A 129 -4.24 -3.57 -12.38
C ALA A 129 -5.16 -4.19 -13.44
N THR A 130 -6.21 -4.86 -12.98
CA THR A 130 -7.33 -5.37 -13.77
C THR A 130 -8.61 -4.92 -13.09
N ALA A 131 -9.77 -5.24 -13.67
CA ALA A 131 -11.04 -4.97 -13.00
C ALA A 131 -11.03 -5.58 -11.59
N THR A 132 -10.63 -6.84 -11.42
CA THR A 132 -10.72 -7.55 -10.14
C THR A 132 -9.46 -7.56 -9.31
N ARG A 133 -8.33 -7.10 -9.82
CA ARG A 133 -7.03 -7.23 -9.14
C ARG A 133 -6.22 -5.95 -9.21
N ILE A 134 -5.50 -5.65 -8.15
CA ILE A 134 -4.45 -4.65 -8.14
C ILE A 134 -3.20 -5.17 -7.44
N VAL A 135 -2.04 -4.80 -7.97
CA VAL A 135 -0.73 -5.08 -7.38
C VAL A 135 -0.03 -3.75 -7.15
N TRP A 136 0.09 -3.35 -5.89
CA TRP A 136 0.86 -2.17 -5.49
C TRP A 136 2.28 -2.54 -5.07
N GLU A 137 3.21 -1.69 -5.45
CA GLU A 137 4.59 -1.68 -4.95
C GLU A 137 4.83 -0.39 -4.17
N PRO A 138 4.41 -0.29 -2.89
CA PRO A 138 4.84 0.78 -2.03
C PRO A 138 6.31 0.58 -1.62
N THR A 139 7.11 1.64 -1.78
CA THR A 139 8.43 1.75 -1.16
C THR A 139 8.33 2.69 0.02
N PHE A 140 8.45 2.15 1.22
CA PHE A 140 8.55 2.91 2.46
C PHE A 140 10.02 3.20 2.74
N SER A 141 10.36 4.45 3.02
CA SER A 141 11.71 4.88 3.39
C SER A 141 11.65 5.63 4.71
N ILE A 142 12.31 5.10 5.74
CA ILE A 142 12.44 5.76 7.03
C ILE A 142 13.85 6.32 7.17
N GLN A 143 13.94 7.56 7.66
CA GLN A 143 15.19 8.21 8.02
C GLN A 143 15.14 8.63 9.49
N THR A 144 16.02 8.07 10.32
CA THR A 144 16.16 8.45 11.73
C THR A 144 17.07 9.66 11.88
N SER A 145 16.68 10.64 12.70
CA SER A 145 17.48 11.83 12.97
C SER A 145 18.13 11.82 14.36
N LEU A 146 17.56 11.08 15.31
CA LEU A 146 18.06 10.93 16.68
C LEU A 146 18.67 9.53 16.89
N LEU A 147 19.64 9.46 17.80
CA LEU A 147 20.14 8.20 18.35
C LEU A 147 19.01 7.58 19.20
N ASP A 148 18.92 6.24 19.24
CA ASP A 148 17.99 5.47 20.08
C ASP A 148 16.52 5.44 19.62
N THR A 149 16.28 5.61 18.33
CA THR A 149 14.92 5.57 17.76
C THR A 149 14.78 4.31 16.92
N ALA A 150 13.83 3.45 17.28
CA ALA A 150 13.56 2.19 16.59
C ALA A 150 12.19 2.23 15.90
N PRO A 151 11.98 3.16 14.95
CA PRO A 151 10.70 3.26 14.27
C PRO A 151 10.40 1.94 13.54
N SER A 152 9.15 1.51 13.62
CA SER A 152 8.67 0.32 12.97
C SER A 152 7.29 0.60 12.40
N LEU A 153 6.98 0.03 11.24
CA LEU A 153 5.65 0.10 10.66
C LEU A 153 5.00 -1.28 10.74
N ALA A 154 3.71 -1.30 11.01
CA ALA A 154 2.88 -2.48 10.98
C ALA A 154 2.01 -2.47 9.72
N LEU A 155 2.17 -3.47 8.86
CA LEU A 155 1.24 -3.77 7.78
C LEU A 155 0.20 -4.72 8.36
N SER A 156 -1.07 -4.32 8.32
CA SER A 156 -2.16 -5.05 8.97
C SER A 156 -3.36 -5.21 8.07
N ALA A 157 -3.95 -6.40 8.05
CA ALA A 157 -5.21 -6.67 7.38
C ALA A 157 -6.04 -7.66 8.19
N ARG A 158 -7.36 -7.57 8.11
CA ARG A 158 -8.28 -8.56 8.70
C ARG A 158 -8.53 -9.71 7.74
N GLY A 159 -8.93 -10.84 8.27
CA GLY A 159 -9.30 -12.02 7.49
C GLY A 159 -8.66 -13.29 8.03
N GLU A 160 -9.12 -14.41 7.50
CA GLU A 160 -8.62 -15.73 7.84
C GLU A 160 -7.37 -16.06 6.99
N PRO A 161 -6.48 -16.96 7.44
CA PRO A 161 -5.37 -17.41 6.62
C PRO A 161 -5.89 -18.06 5.34
N ASP A 162 -5.32 -17.72 4.18
CA ASP A 162 -5.67 -18.44 2.96
C ASP A 162 -5.18 -19.89 3.07
N GLU A 163 -6.07 -20.85 2.82
CA GLU A 163 -5.78 -22.28 2.91
C GLU A 163 -4.70 -22.72 1.91
N ARG A 164 -4.53 -21.97 0.82
CA ARG A 164 -3.49 -22.20 -0.21
C ARG A 164 -2.14 -21.61 0.15
N LEU A 165 -1.95 -21.06 1.36
CA LEU A 165 -0.67 -20.45 1.75
C LEU A 165 0.53 -21.41 1.62
N ALA A 166 0.33 -22.70 1.87
CA ALA A 166 1.38 -23.71 1.69
C ALA A 166 1.74 -23.90 0.21
N GLU A 167 0.74 -23.94 -0.67
CA GLU A 167 0.91 -24.00 -2.12
C GLU A 167 1.65 -22.76 -2.64
N PHE A 168 1.23 -21.57 -2.19
CA PHE A 168 1.88 -20.30 -2.52
C PHE A 168 3.34 -20.26 -2.09
N SER A 169 3.63 -20.74 -0.88
CA SER A 169 5.00 -20.78 -0.36
C SER A 169 5.88 -21.74 -1.14
N ALA A 170 5.32 -22.83 -1.68
CA ALA A 170 6.04 -23.78 -2.52
C ALA A 170 6.26 -23.27 -3.96
N ALA A 171 5.42 -22.34 -4.43
CA ALA A 171 5.49 -21.79 -5.79
C ALA A 171 6.49 -20.63 -5.94
N VAL A 172 6.92 -20.01 -4.85
CA VAL A 172 7.88 -18.90 -4.87
C VAL A 172 9.27 -19.35 -4.40
N PRO A 173 10.34 -18.61 -4.72
CA PRO A 173 11.67 -18.89 -4.18
C PRO A 173 11.69 -18.81 -2.64
N GLU A 174 12.49 -19.65 -1.97
CA GLU A 174 12.55 -19.76 -0.50
C GLU A 174 12.88 -18.43 0.20
N GLN A 175 13.67 -17.57 -0.45
CA GLN A 175 14.03 -16.25 0.05
C GLN A 175 12.90 -15.20 -0.04
N VAL A 176 11.78 -15.51 -0.70
CA VAL A 176 10.62 -14.62 -0.83
C VAL A 176 9.62 -14.93 0.28
N GLY A 177 9.28 -13.93 1.09
CA GLY A 177 8.24 -14.05 2.10
C GLY A 177 6.85 -13.88 1.49
N VAL A 178 5.92 -14.79 1.80
CA VAL A 178 4.52 -14.72 1.34
C VAL A 178 3.58 -14.76 2.52
N ARG A 179 2.62 -13.83 2.60
CA ARG A 179 1.47 -13.94 3.52
C ARG A 179 0.19 -13.67 2.77
N ALA A 180 -0.81 -14.53 2.99
CA ALA A 180 -2.10 -14.44 2.31
C ALA A 180 -3.26 -14.49 3.31
N ARG A 181 -4.29 -13.69 3.05
CA ARG A 181 -5.56 -13.68 3.77
C ARG A 181 -6.74 -13.75 2.81
N ARG A 182 -7.79 -14.40 3.26
CA ARG A 182 -9.13 -14.35 2.67
C ARG A 182 -10.01 -13.46 3.55
N THR A 183 -10.74 -12.55 2.94
CA THR A 183 -11.74 -11.72 3.63
C THR A 183 -13.08 -12.44 3.66
N GLU A 184 -13.98 -12.00 4.54
CA GLU A 184 -15.30 -12.63 4.71
C GLU A 184 -16.14 -12.56 3.42
N ASP A 185 -15.93 -11.50 2.62
CA ASP A 185 -16.61 -11.26 1.35
C ASP A 185 -15.98 -12.03 0.16
N GLY A 186 -15.07 -12.97 0.42
CA GLY A 186 -14.45 -13.84 -0.59
C GLY A 186 -13.23 -13.25 -1.31
N GLY A 187 -12.87 -12.00 -1.03
CA GLY A 187 -11.67 -11.36 -1.54
C GLY A 187 -10.38 -11.97 -0.97
N GLN A 188 -9.26 -11.73 -1.65
CA GLN A 188 -7.94 -12.20 -1.26
C GLN A 188 -6.95 -11.05 -1.18
N LEU A 189 -6.13 -11.07 -0.13
CA LEU A 189 -5.02 -10.14 0.07
C LEU A 189 -3.73 -10.91 0.26
N ILE A 190 -2.69 -10.59 -0.51
CA ILE A 190 -1.37 -11.20 -0.43
C ILE A 190 -0.31 -10.11 -0.27
N VAL A 191 0.61 -10.32 0.67
CA VAL A 191 1.84 -9.52 0.80
C VAL A 191 3.03 -10.38 0.40
N LEU A 192 3.76 -9.94 -0.61
CA LEU A 192 5.04 -10.52 -1.04
C LEU A 192 6.20 -9.64 -0.53
N LEU A 193 7.21 -10.27 0.03
CA LEU A 193 8.42 -9.64 0.53
C LEU A 193 9.61 -10.18 -0.24
N GLY A 194 10.34 -9.29 -0.91
CA GLY A 194 11.53 -9.68 -1.67
C GLY A 194 12.66 -10.15 -0.74
N PRO A 195 13.74 -10.71 -1.31
CA PRO A 195 14.87 -11.26 -0.55
C PRO A 195 15.54 -10.25 0.39
N THR A 196 15.45 -8.96 0.07
CA THR A 196 16.01 -7.88 0.88
C THR A 196 15.12 -7.46 2.04
N ASP A 197 13.82 -7.73 1.98
CA ASP A 197 12.84 -7.26 2.96
C ASP A 197 12.37 -8.40 3.88
N ALA A 198 12.25 -9.62 3.35
CA ALA A 198 11.74 -10.78 4.08
C ALA A 198 12.55 -11.08 5.37
N PRO A 199 13.90 -11.09 5.37
CA PRO A 199 14.67 -11.38 6.58
C PRO A 199 14.53 -10.34 7.70
N PHE A 200 14.17 -9.10 7.35
CA PHE A 200 14.03 -7.99 8.30
C PHE A 200 12.57 -7.69 8.65
N THR A 201 11.63 -8.52 8.19
CA THR A 201 10.21 -8.38 8.49
C THR A 201 9.80 -9.39 9.56
N LYS A 202 9.32 -8.89 10.71
CA LYS A 202 8.80 -9.77 11.76
C LYS A 202 7.36 -10.17 11.46
N ASN A 203 7.11 -11.47 11.45
CA ASN A 203 5.77 -12.01 11.31
C ASN A 203 5.07 -12.09 12.67
N ARG A 204 3.96 -11.37 12.83
CA ARG A 204 3.06 -11.41 14.00
C ARG A 204 1.62 -11.77 13.63
N CYS A 205 1.42 -12.36 12.46
CA CYS A 205 0.14 -12.85 12.01
C CYS A 205 -0.53 -13.75 13.06
N SER A 206 -1.82 -13.52 13.30
CA SER A 206 -2.68 -14.37 14.12
C SER A 206 -3.59 -15.23 13.21
N ARG A 207 -4.63 -15.85 13.76
CA ARG A 207 -5.66 -16.49 12.93
C ARG A 207 -6.45 -15.44 12.12
N THR A 208 -6.93 -14.41 12.79
CA THR A 208 -7.87 -13.41 12.26
C THR A 208 -7.22 -12.16 11.66
N ARG A 209 -5.89 -12.04 11.71
CA ARG A 209 -5.18 -10.82 11.33
C ARG A 209 -3.82 -11.09 10.68
N LEU A 210 -3.58 -10.51 9.51
CA LEU A 210 -2.23 -10.30 9.00
C LEU A 210 -1.57 -9.17 9.80
N ASP A 211 -0.35 -9.39 10.27
CA ASP A 211 0.44 -8.40 11.00
C ASP A 211 1.92 -8.62 10.69
N LEU A 212 2.46 -7.77 9.82
CA LEU A 212 3.87 -7.78 9.41
C LEU A 212 4.52 -6.50 9.92
N ARG A 213 5.62 -6.63 10.68
CA ARG A 213 6.37 -5.50 11.20
C ARG A 213 7.62 -5.31 10.35
N ILE A 214 7.66 -4.21 9.61
CA ILE A 214 8.85 -3.79 8.88
C ILE A 214 9.62 -2.78 9.71
N PHE A 215 10.95 -2.77 9.56
CA PHE A 215 11.88 -2.00 10.40
C PHE A 215 11.81 -2.40 11.89
N GLY A 216 12.49 -1.64 12.77
CA GLY A 216 12.32 -1.75 14.23
C GLY A 216 13.43 -2.42 15.04
N GLU A 217 14.53 -2.88 14.44
CA GLU A 217 15.69 -3.40 15.20
C GLU A 217 16.92 -2.49 15.14
N PHE A 218 16.74 -1.24 14.78
CA PHE A 218 17.85 -0.36 14.44
C PHE A 218 18.04 0.77 15.45
N LEU A 219 19.30 1.05 15.81
CA LEU A 219 19.68 2.03 16.84
C LEU A 219 20.63 3.13 16.33
N GLU A 220 21.07 3.11 15.06
CA GLU A 220 22.06 4.08 14.58
C GLU A 220 21.39 5.34 13.99
N LYS A 221 22.01 6.49 14.24
CA LYS A 221 21.56 7.79 13.75
C LYS A 221 21.89 7.97 12.28
N GLY A 222 20.99 8.61 11.54
CA GLY A 222 21.23 9.01 10.15
C GLY A 222 21.09 7.87 9.14
N VAL A 223 20.54 6.73 9.56
CA VAL A 223 20.35 5.60 8.66
C VAL A 223 19.03 5.71 7.92
N ILE A 224 19.12 5.49 6.62
CA ILE A 224 17.99 5.37 5.73
C ILE A 224 17.75 3.89 5.47
N ARG A 225 16.56 3.39 5.83
CA ARG A 225 16.12 2.04 5.48
C ARG A 225 14.93 2.13 4.55
N LYS A 226 14.88 1.19 3.60
CA LYS A 226 13.77 1.03 2.67
C LYS A 226 13.16 -0.35 2.86
N ALA A 227 11.85 -0.44 2.68
CA ALA A 227 11.11 -1.70 2.57
C ALA A 227 10.16 -1.57 1.38
N ARG A 228 10.07 -2.62 0.56
CA ARG A 228 9.30 -2.62 -0.69
C ARG A 228 8.48 -3.91 -0.81
N PRO A 229 7.45 -4.08 0.05
CA PRO A 229 6.51 -5.16 -0.13
C PRO A 229 5.71 -4.95 -1.43
N TRP A 230 5.31 -6.05 -2.07
CA TRP A 230 4.20 -6.01 -3.03
C TRP A 230 2.92 -6.40 -2.32
N ILE A 231 1.87 -5.62 -2.55
CA ILE A 231 0.53 -5.84 -2.00
C ILE A 231 -0.36 -6.22 -3.17
N VAL A 232 -0.79 -7.48 -3.20
CA VAL A 232 -1.74 -8.00 -4.19
C VAL A 232 -3.11 -8.05 -3.52
N MET A 233 -4.10 -7.43 -4.14
CA MET A 233 -5.51 -7.56 -3.75
C MET A 233 -6.31 -8.06 -4.94
N ASP A 234 -7.14 -9.07 -4.71
CA ASP A 234 -7.96 -9.71 -5.73
C ASP A 234 -9.38 -9.93 -5.18
N ARG A 235 -10.38 -9.37 -5.85
CA ARG A 235 -11.79 -9.51 -5.48
C ARG A 235 -12.48 -10.69 -6.20
N SER A 236 -11.78 -11.41 -7.06
CA SER A 236 -12.33 -12.61 -7.69
C SER A 236 -12.42 -13.76 -6.69
N GLU A 237 -13.44 -14.61 -6.84
CA GLU A 237 -13.64 -15.78 -5.97
C GLU A 237 -12.47 -16.79 -6.05
N ALA A 238 -11.87 -16.90 -7.23
CA ALA A 238 -10.71 -17.75 -7.47
C ALA A 238 -9.43 -17.21 -6.77
N GLY A 239 -9.33 -15.88 -6.62
CA GLY A 239 -8.13 -15.19 -6.19
C GLY A 239 -6.93 -15.44 -7.12
N VAL A 240 -5.74 -15.21 -6.60
CA VAL A 240 -4.46 -15.41 -7.28
C VAL A 240 -4.09 -16.89 -7.28
N SER A 241 -3.71 -17.41 -8.45
CA SER A 241 -3.17 -18.76 -8.60
C SER A 241 -1.69 -18.84 -8.19
N ALA A 242 -1.20 -20.04 -7.88
CA ALA A 242 0.20 -20.25 -7.52
C ALA A 242 1.18 -19.89 -8.66
N SER A 243 0.81 -20.13 -9.92
CA SER A 243 1.63 -19.75 -11.08
C SER A 243 1.73 -18.24 -11.25
N GLU A 244 0.61 -17.51 -11.13
CA GLU A 244 0.63 -16.04 -11.18
C GLU A 244 1.47 -15.46 -10.03
N LEU A 245 1.40 -16.08 -8.85
CA LEU A 245 2.20 -15.67 -7.71
C LEU A 245 3.69 -15.92 -7.92
N ALA A 246 4.06 -17.03 -8.58
CA ALA A 246 5.43 -17.32 -8.97
C ALA A 246 5.96 -16.26 -9.94
N ASP A 247 5.14 -15.83 -10.91
CA ASP A 247 5.47 -14.75 -11.84
C ASP A 247 5.69 -13.42 -11.11
N TYR A 248 4.80 -13.05 -10.18
CA TYR A 248 4.98 -11.87 -9.34
C TYR A 248 6.25 -11.94 -8.50
N SER A 249 6.56 -13.10 -7.92
CA SER A 249 7.77 -13.27 -7.11
C SER A 249 9.05 -13.12 -7.94
N THR A 250 9.02 -13.60 -9.20
CA THR A 250 10.14 -13.49 -10.13
C THR A 250 10.34 -12.03 -10.52
N GLN A 251 9.27 -11.32 -10.87
CA GLN A 251 9.32 -9.89 -11.21
C GLN A 251 9.82 -9.06 -10.02
N LEU A 252 9.30 -9.30 -8.81
CA LEU A 252 9.75 -8.64 -7.58
C LEU A 252 11.26 -8.80 -7.35
N CYS A 253 11.81 -9.99 -7.60
CA CYS A 253 13.24 -10.26 -7.49
C CYS A 253 14.08 -9.58 -8.58
N GLN A 254 13.48 -9.30 -9.75
CA GLN A 254 14.12 -8.62 -10.87
C GLN A 254 14.02 -7.10 -10.79
N THR A 255 13.11 -6.56 -9.97
CA THR A 255 12.97 -5.12 -9.79
C THR A 255 14.27 -4.53 -9.23
N PRO A 256 14.93 -3.61 -9.97
CA PRO A 256 16.20 -3.03 -9.53
C PRO A 256 16.05 -2.40 -8.15
N LEU A 257 17.08 -2.56 -7.31
CA LEU A 257 17.13 -1.86 -6.03
C LEU A 257 17.16 -0.36 -6.32
N PRO A 258 16.33 0.45 -5.65
CA PRO A 258 16.30 1.88 -5.88
C PRO A 258 17.66 2.44 -5.46
N LEU A 259 18.47 2.82 -6.46
CA LEU A 259 19.78 3.42 -6.25
C LEU A 259 19.62 4.55 -5.22
N THR A 260 20.42 4.49 -4.17
CA THR A 260 20.55 5.57 -3.20
C THR A 260 21.13 6.77 -3.94
N ALA A 261 20.26 7.64 -4.47
CA ALA A 261 20.62 9.01 -4.80
C ALA A 261 20.56 9.86 -3.53
#